data_AF-A0AA92NVH9-F1
#
_entry.id   AF-A0AA92NVH9-F1
#
_cell.length_a   1.000
_cell.length_b   1.000
_cell.length_c   1.000
_cell.angle_alpha   90.00
_cell.angle_beta   90.00
_cell.angle_gamma   90.00
#
_symmetry.space_group_name_H-M   'P 1'
#
loop_
_entity.id
_entity.type
_entity.pdbx_description
1 polymer ?
#
loop_
_entity_poly.entity_id
_entity_poly.type
_entity_poly.pdbx_seq_one_letter_code
_entity_poly.pdbx_strand_id
1 'polypeptide(L)' 'MKVVTELENEHKVIAVEDNGKGMSAEHLLHITDAFYREKGQQPNGYFAKTSDGSTRVSTFLGK' A
#
# COMPACT_ATOMS: atom_id res chain seq x y z
N MET A 1 -1.52 12.31 4.16
CA MET A 1 -0.86 11.17 3.53
C MET A 1 0.19 10.65 4.51
N LYS A 2 0.16 9.36 4.82
CA LYS A 2 1.07 8.71 5.75
C LYS A 2 1.65 7.48 5.06
N VAL A 3 2.95 7.24 5.26
CA VAL A 3 3.64 6.01 4.86
C VAL A 3 4.10 5.31 6.13
N VAL A 4 3.81 4.02 6.23
CA VAL A 4 4.16 3.19 7.38
C VAL A 4 4.77 1.88 6.93
N THR A 5 5.74 1.41 7.70
CA THR A 5 6.29 0.07 7.56
C THR A 5 5.88 -0.74 8.78
N GLU A 6 5.33 -1.93 8.56
CA GLU A 6 4.80 -2.81 9.60
C GLU A 6 5.16 -4.27 9.34
N LEU A 7 4.89 -5.13 10.33
CA LEU A 7 5.06 -6.57 10.22
C LEU A 7 3.67 -7.22 10.33
N GLU A 8 3.17 -7.79 9.24
CA GLU A 8 1.89 -8.50 9.18
C GLU A 8 2.14 -9.98 8.88
N ASN A 9 1.72 -10.89 9.77
CA ASN A 9 1.89 -12.34 9.59
C ASN A 9 3.34 -12.73 9.21
N GLU A 10 4.34 -12.14 9.89
CA GLU A 10 5.78 -12.32 9.61
C GLU A 10 6.29 -11.72 8.28
N HIS A 11 5.42 -11.11 7.48
CA HIS A 11 5.80 -10.39 6.28
C HIS A 11 6.00 -8.90 6.58
N LYS A 12 7.07 -8.34 6.01
CA LYS A 12 7.26 -6.88 6.03
C LYS A 12 6.27 -6.26 5.07
N VAL A 13 5.55 -5.24 5.52
CA VAL A 13 4.55 -4.52 4.73
C VAL A 13 4.92 -3.05 4.70
N ILE A 14 4.77 -2.43 3.53
CA ILE A 14 4.68 -0.97 3.40
C ILE A 14 3.24 -0.61 3.10
N ALA A 15 2.70 0.34 3.85
CA ALA A 15 1.35 0.82 3.66
C ALA A 15 1.33 2.34 3.48
N VAL A 16 0.52 2.78 2.53
CA VAL A 16 0.28 4.19 2.23
C VAL A 16 -1.19 4.48 2.47
N GLU A 17 -1.46 5.56 3.20
CA GLU A 17 -2.81 5.99 3.53
C GLU A 17 -3.00 7.44 3.09
N ASP A 18 -4.06 7.69 2.32
CA ASP A 18 -4.47 9.05 2.00
C ASP A 18 -5.18 9.70 3.21
N ASN A 19 -5.60 10.96 3.08
CA ASN A 19 -6.31 11.68 4.13
C ASN A 19 -7.82 11.77 3.87
N GLY A 20 -8.37 10.83 3.09
CA GLY A 20 -9.75 10.87 2.61
C GLY A 20 -10.02 11.95 1.56
N LYS A 21 -9.00 12.69 1.12
CA LYS A 21 -9.10 13.68 0.03
C LYS A 21 -8.56 13.11 -1.28
N GLY A 22 -9.25 12.09 -1.79
CA GLY A 22 -9.41 11.92 -3.24
C GLY A 22 -8.30 11.21 -4.01
N MET A 23 -7.38 10.46 -3.39
CA MET A 23 -6.60 9.50 -4.18
C MET A 23 -7.34 8.16 -4.24
N SER A 24 -7.67 7.70 -5.44
CA SER A 24 -8.22 6.35 -5.62
C SER A 24 -7.16 5.31 -5.23
N ALA A 25 -7.62 4.11 -4.82
CA ALA A 25 -6.73 2.99 -4.50
C ALA A 25 -5.75 2.69 -5.65
N GLU A 26 -6.20 2.82 -6.90
CA GLU A 26 -5.40 2.66 -8.11
C GLU A 26 -4.21 3.64 -8.16
N HIS A 27 -4.42 4.92 -7.81
CA HIS A 27 -3.35 5.91 -7.77
C HIS A 27 -2.39 5.69 -6.59
N LEU A 28 -2.92 5.25 -5.44
CA LEU A 28 -2.10 4.99 -4.24
C LEU A 28 -1.19 3.77 -4.42
N LEU A 29 -1.64 2.77 -5.17
CA LEU A 29 -0.86 1.58 -5.52
C LEU A 29 0.46 1.94 -6.20
N HIS A 30 0.44 2.94 -7.10
CA HIS A 30 1.64 3.37 -7.82
C HIS A 30 2.70 4.01 -6.92
N ILE A 31 2.33 4.48 -5.71
CA ILE A 31 3.30 4.99 -4.74
C ILE A 31 4.21 3.85 -4.26
N THR A 32 3.68 2.63 -4.16
CA THR A 32 4.47 1.48 -3.70
C THR A 32 5.23 0.77 -4.83
N ASP A 33 5.05 1.20 -6.09
CA ASP A 33 5.72 0.60 -7.26
C ASP A 33 7.25 0.62 -7.14
N ALA A 34 7.82 1.66 -6.55
CA ALA A 34 9.25 1.82 -6.34
C ALA A 34 9.85 0.75 -5.40
N PHE A 35 9.03 0.04 -4.63
CA PHE A 35 9.48 -1.00 -3.71
C PHE A 35 9.43 -2.41 -4.31
N TYR A 36 8.86 -2.58 -5.51
CA TYR A 36 8.96 -3.85 -6.23
C TYR A 36 10.38 -4.04 -6.73
N ARG A 37 10.99 -5.17 -6.33
CA ARG A 37 12.38 -5.49 -6.67
C ARG A 37 12.52 -6.12 -8.05
N GLU A 38 11.46 -6.75 -8.56
CA GLU A 38 11.47 -7.46 -9.82
C GLU A 38 10.54 -6.80 -10.85
N LYS A 39 11.06 -6.54 -12.06
CA LYS A 39 10.27 -5.99 -13.17
C LYS A 39 9.17 -6.99 -13.54
N GLY A 40 7.91 -6.57 -13.46
CA GLY A 40 6.75 -7.42 -13.73
C GLY A 40 6.18 -8.15 -12.50
N GLN A 41 6.76 -7.92 -11.31
CA GLN A 41 6.12 -8.30 -10.05
C GLN A 41 4.80 -7.54 -9.95
N GLN A 42 3.69 -8.28 -9.81
CA GLN A 42 2.41 -7.65 -9.56
C GLN A 42 2.36 -7.12 -8.12
N PRO A 43 1.52 -6.11 -7.87
CA PRO A 43 1.19 -5.69 -6.51
C PRO A 43 0.63 -6.86 -5.71
N ASN A 44 1.46 -7.43 -4.83
CA ASN A 44 1.03 -8.43 -3.85
C ASN A 44 0.49 -7.67 -2.64
N GLY A 45 -0.66 -7.05 -2.79
CA GLY A 45 -1.17 -6.10 -1.81
C GLY A 45 -2.68 -6.09 -1.73
N TYR A 46 -3.20 -5.38 -0.74
CA TYR A 46 -4.63 -5.16 -0.58
C TYR A 46 -4.90 -3.68 -0.30
N PHE A 47 -6.11 -3.25 -0.62
CA PHE A 47 -6.59 -1.92 -0.28
C PHE A 47 -7.77 -2.03 0.67
N ALA A 48 -7.87 -1.07 1.58
CA ALA A 48 -8.96 -0.95 2.52
C ALA A 48 -9.44 0.50 2.56
N LYS A 49 -10.76 0.69 2.51
CA LYS A 49 -11.37 1.96 2.91
C LYS A 49 -11.54 1.96 4.42
N THR A 50 -11.01 2.97 5.09
CA THR A 50 -11.18 3.15 6.53
C THR A 50 -12.50 3.86 6.81
N SER A 51 -12.98 3.78 8.06
CA SER A 51 -14.25 4.36 8.49
C SER A 51 -14.31 5.89 8.38
N ASP A 52 -13.16 6.57 8.40
CA ASP A 52 -13.03 8.01 8.21
C ASP A 52 -12.99 8.44 6.73
N GLY A 53 -13.17 7.49 5.80
CA GLY A 53 -13.18 7.74 4.36
C GLY A 53 -11.80 7.76 3.72
N SER A 54 -10.72 7.51 4.47
CA SER A 54 -9.40 7.34 3.88
C SER A 54 -9.27 6.02 3.11
N THR A 55 -8.33 5.99 2.17
CA THR A 55 -7.92 4.80 1.44
C THR A 55 -6.52 4.41 1.86
N ARG A 56 -6.37 3.16 2.32
CA ARG A 56 -5.09 2.54 2.65
C ARG A 56 -4.75 1.48 1.62
N VAL A 57 -3.51 1.47 1.14
CA VAL A 57 -2.94 0.42 0.29
C VAL A 57 -1.75 -0.19 1.00
N SER A 58 -1.76 -1.50 1.19
CA SER A 58 -0.69 -2.29 1.82
C SER A 58 0.00 -3.15 0.77
N THR A 59 1.33 -3.21 0.79
CA THR A 59 2.16 -3.98 -0.14
C THR A 59 3.17 -4.83 0.61
N PHE A 60 3.18 -6.15 0.36
CA PHE A 60 4.16 -7.06 0.95
C PHE A 60 5.55 -6.85 0.33
N LEU A 61 6.57 -6.78 1.19
CA LEU A 61 7.97 -6.62 0.84
C LEU A 61 8.71 -7.95 1.04
N GLY A 62 9.03 -8.64 -0.05
CA GLY A 62 9.78 -9.89 -0.03
C GLY A 62 9.17 -10.96 -0.93
N LYS A 63 9.87 -12.11 -1.04
CA LYS A 63 9.35 -13.34 -1.61
C LYS A 63 8.69 -14.17 -0.51
#